data_AF-A0A821TWZ1-F1
#
_entry.id   AF-A0A821TWZ1-F1
#
_cell.length_a   1.000
_cell.length_b   1.000
_cell.length_c   1.000
_cell.angle_alpha   90.00
_cell.angle_beta   90.00
_cell.angle_gamma   90.00
#
_symmetry.space_group_name_H-M   'P 1'
#
loop_
_entity.id
_entity.type
_entity.pdbx_description
1 polymer ?
#
loop_
_entity_poly.entity_id
_entity_poly.type
_entity_poly.pdbx_seq_one_letter_code
_entity_poly.pdbx_strand_id
1 'polypeptide(L)'
;MLGDSQRYEARRRDADAWLSRMETRLAAMTAPGHTADVLEMQLREQKSFHAEVHQYKHQIELFGQLTQRLIAVYRNDDTTRIKRATEAINHRYNELNNSIIARGKALHSAVSSLQNFDRSLEKFVAWLSEAESLLDAAERDPHLLKVSYSFTGHYIISGAPGDASFPSVGRRTPCATHASRHVTLPAAAMTEGAGRPRPAPPRKPDSLTLAWPRWDDPPPTRAGYKASASYY
;
A
#
# COMPACT_ATOMS: atom_id res chain seq x y z
N MET A 1 22.45 -16.96 -43.94
CA MET A 1 22.97 -16.44 -42.64
C MET A 1 22.58 -15.00 -42.35
N LEU A 2 22.44 -14.11 -43.35
CA LEU A 2 21.86 -12.75 -43.15
C LEU A 2 20.39 -12.74 -42.68
N GLY A 3 19.60 -13.74 -43.09
CA GLY A 3 18.18 -13.81 -42.76
C GLY A 3 17.87 -13.93 -41.26
N ASP A 4 18.65 -14.69 -40.50
CA ASP A 4 18.40 -14.87 -39.06
C ASP A 4 18.77 -13.60 -38.26
N SER A 5 19.82 -12.89 -38.67
CA SER A 5 20.19 -11.59 -38.10
C SER A 5 19.13 -10.51 -38.39
N GLN A 6 18.62 -10.44 -39.63
CA GLN A 6 17.54 -9.52 -39.99
C GLN A 6 16.25 -9.82 -39.22
N ARG A 7 15.88 -11.10 -39.10
CA ARG A 7 14.71 -11.54 -38.30
C ARG A 7 14.85 -11.18 -36.83
N TYR A 8 16.05 -11.31 -36.26
CA TYR A 8 16.34 -10.91 -34.89
C TYR A 8 16.14 -9.40 -34.70
N GLU A 9 16.76 -8.58 -35.54
CA GLU A 9 16.63 -7.12 -35.44
C GLU A 9 15.18 -6.65 -35.66
N ALA A 10 14.42 -7.29 -36.55
CA ALA A 10 12.99 -7.01 -36.72
C ALA A 10 12.19 -7.31 -35.45
N ARG A 11 12.29 -8.54 -34.91
CA ARG A 11 11.61 -8.92 -33.67
C ARG A 11 12.02 -8.06 -32.48
N ARG A 12 13.30 -7.69 -32.39
CA ARG A 12 13.81 -6.82 -31.34
C ARG A 12 13.14 -5.45 -31.40
N ARG A 13 13.07 -4.83 -32.59
CA ARG A 13 12.39 -3.55 -32.79
C ARG A 13 10.90 -3.63 -32.47
N ASP A 14 10.24 -4.70 -32.86
CA ASP A 14 8.82 -4.91 -32.55
C ASP A 14 8.57 -5.02 -31.05
N ALA A 15 9.43 -5.76 -30.33
CA ALA A 15 9.39 -5.87 -28.87
C ALA A 15 9.68 -4.54 -28.18
N ASP A 16 10.71 -3.81 -28.61
CA ASP A 16 11.05 -2.49 -28.08
C ASP A 16 9.89 -1.50 -28.28
N ALA A 17 9.30 -1.46 -29.47
CA ALA A 17 8.18 -0.58 -29.77
C ALA A 17 6.93 -0.96 -28.96
N TRP A 18 6.64 -2.25 -28.81
CA TRP A 18 5.52 -2.71 -28.01
C TRP A 18 5.71 -2.38 -26.53
N LEU A 19 6.88 -2.68 -25.96
CA LEU A 19 7.20 -2.37 -24.56
C LEU A 19 7.06 -0.88 -24.28
N SER A 20 7.63 -0.04 -25.14
CA SER A 20 7.59 1.42 -24.95
C SER A 20 6.15 1.96 -24.97
N ARG A 21 5.27 1.41 -25.82
CA ARG A 21 3.84 1.78 -25.82
C ARG A 21 3.14 1.35 -24.54
N MET A 22 3.39 0.13 -24.06
CA MET A 22 2.76 -0.38 -22.85
C MET A 22 3.27 0.34 -21.60
N GLU A 23 4.56 0.63 -21.51
CA GLU A 23 5.18 1.43 -20.44
C GLU A 23 4.59 2.84 -20.41
N THR A 24 4.45 3.49 -21.57
CA THR A 24 3.81 4.82 -21.67
C THR A 24 2.36 4.77 -21.21
N ARG A 25 1.62 3.74 -21.62
CA ARG A 25 0.22 3.55 -21.22
C ARG A 25 0.11 3.31 -19.71
N LEU A 26 1.00 2.52 -19.11
CA LEU A 26 1.06 2.30 -17.67
C LEU A 26 1.37 3.61 -16.93
N ALA A 27 2.32 4.41 -17.42
CA ALA A 27 2.68 5.69 -16.84
C ALA A 27 1.54 6.72 -16.90
N ALA A 28 0.70 6.66 -17.92
CA ALA A 28 -0.49 7.50 -18.06
C ALA A 28 -1.65 7.07 -17.15
N MET A 29 -1.60 5.89 -16.53
CA MET A 29 -2.69 5.42 -15.67
C MET A 29 -2.73 6.21 -14.35
N THR A 30 -3.89 6.76 -14.02
CA THR A 30 -4.10 7.53 -12.79
C THR A 30 -3.99 6.67 -11.53
N ALA A 31 -3.68 7.28 -10.39
CA ALA A 31 -3.71 6.59 -9.10
C ALA A 31 -5.10 5.94 -8.81
N PRO A 32 -5.17 4.93 -7.92
CA PRO A 32 -6.43 4.35 -7.48
C PRO A 32 -7.41 5.43 -7.01
N GLY A 33 -8.64 5.41 -7.54
CA GLY A 33 -9.71 6.31 -7.11
C GLY A 33 -10.20 6.03 -5.69
N HIS A 34 -11.12 6.87 -5.19
CA HIS A 34 -11.70 6.74 -3.84
C HIS A 34 -13.19 6.42 -3.84
N THR A 35 -13.85 6.43 -5.00
CA THR A 35 -15.27 6.10 -5.16
C THR A 35 -15.43 4.73 -5.83
N ALA A 36 -16.53 4.04 -5.54
CA ALA A 36 -16.77 2.67 -6.01
C ALA A 36 -16.81 2.58 -7.54
N ASP A 37 -17.52 3.49 -8.18
CA ASP A 37 -17.68 3.59 -9.64
C ASP A 37 -16.34 3.77 -10.37
N VAL A 38 -15.49 4.66 -9.86
CA VAL A 38 -14.15 4.90 -10.41
C VAL A 38 -13.26 3.68 -10.21
N LEU A 39 -13.29 3.06 -9.04
CA LEU A 39 -12.51 1.86 -8.76
C LEU A 39 -12.93 0.66 -9.63
N GLU A 40 -14.22 0.46 -9.87
CA GLU A 40 -14.73 -0.58 -10.77
C GLU A 40 -14.30 -0.37 -12.23
N MET A 41 -14.38 0.89 -12.71
CA MET A 41 -13.88 1.25 -14.02
C MET A 41 -12.37 0.96 -14.15
N GLN A 42 -11.57 1.47 -13.21
CA GLN A 42 -10.12 1.25 -13.18
C GLN A 42 -9.76 -0.24 -13.08
N LEU A 43 -10.55 -1.05 -12.37
CA LEU A 43 -10.32 -2.48 -12.25
C LEU A 43 -10.58 -3.22 -13.57
N ARG A 44 -11.62 -2.82 -14.32
CA ARG A 44 -11.90 -3.37 -15.66
C ARG A 44 -10.77 -3.03 -16.64
N GLU A 45 -10.34 -1.76 -16.65
CA GLU A 45 -9.21 -1.32 -17.47
C GLU A 45 -7.93 -2.08 -17.11
N GLN A 46 -7.63 -2.20 -15.81
CA GLN A 46 -6.47 -2.94 -15.32
C GLN A 46 -6.48 -4.41 -15.76
N LYS A 47 -7.62 -5.09 -15.67
CA LYS A 47 -7.77 -6.48 -16.12
C LYS A 47 -7.53 -6.61 -17.62
N SER A 48 -8.09 -5.70 -18.42
CA SER A 48 -7.88 -5.69 -19.87
C SER A 48 -6.40 -5.47 -20.23
N PHE A 49 -5.73 -4.54 -19.55
CA PHE A 49 -4.33 -4.23 -19.78
C PHE A 49 -3.41 -5.39 -19.38
N HIS A 50 -3.68 -6.00 -18.23
CA HIS A 50 -2.95 -7.18 -17.78
C HIS A 50 -3.10 -8.35 -18.76
N ALA A 51 -4.30 -8.58 -19.31
CA ALA A 51 -4.53 -9.63 -20.30
C ALA A 51 -3.74 -9.39 -21.60
N GLU A 52 -3.70 -8.15 -22.10
CA GLU A 52 -2.93 -7.77 -23.29
C GLU A 52 -1.42 -7.99 -23.09
N VAL A 53 -0.89 -7.57 -21.93
CA VAL A 53 0.53 -7.81 -21.59
C VAL A 53 0.84 -9.30 -21.47
N HIS A 54 -0.05 -10.07 -20.85
CA HIS A 54 0.09 -11.52 -20.74
C HIS A 54 0.09 -12.23 -22.10
N GLN A 55 -0.72 -11.79 -23.05
CA GLN A 55 -0.74 -12.37 -24.41
C GLN A 55 0.58 -12.15 -25.15
N TYR A 56 1.28 -11.04 -24.86
CA TYR A 56 2.57 -10.75 -25.48
C TYR A 56 3.72 -11.62 -24.95
N LYS A 57 3.55 -12.30 -23.80
CA LYS A 57 4.55 -13.20 -23.22
C LYS A 57 5.11 -14.20 -24.24
N HIS A 58 4.23 -14.77 -25.07
CA HIS A 58 4.65 -15.73 -26.09
C HIS A 58 5.63 -15.13 -27.12
N GLN A 59 5.47 -13.85 -27.48
CA GLN A 59 6.39 -13.18 -28.41
C GLN A 59 7.77 -12.97 -27.78
N ILE A 60 7.81 -12.66 -26.48
CA ILE A 60 9.06 -12.56 -25.70
C ILE A 60 9.77 -13.92 -25.65
N GLU A 61 9.04 -15.01 -25.42
CA GLU A 61 9.58 -16.37 -25.43
C GLU A 61 10.16 -16.76 -26.80
N LEU A 62 9.43 -16.50 -27.89
CA LEU A 62 9.90 -16.74 -29.26
C LEU A 62 11.14 -15.89 -29.60
N PHE A 63 11.19 -14.65 -29.14
CA PHE A 63 12.36 -13.79 -29.29
C PHE A 63 13.57 -14.35 -28.52
N GLY A 64 13.35 -14.87 -27.31
CA GLY A 64 14.36 -15.59 -26.53
C GLY A 64 14.88 -16.83 -27.25
N GLN A 65 14.01 -17.65 -27.84
CA GLN A 65 14.39 -18.84 -28.61
C GLN A 65 15.22 -18.47 -29.86
N LEU A 66 14.81 -17.44 -30.61
CA LEU A 66 15.57 -16.93 -31.75
C LEU A 66 16.96 -16.44 -31.33
N THR A 67 17.04 -15.76 -30.18
CA THR A 67 18.31 -15.32 -29.59
C THR A 67 19.24 -16.51 -29.33
N GLN A 68 18.74 -17.57 -28.68
CA GLN A 68 19.55 -18.76 -28.38
C GLN A 68 20.03 -19.46 -29.65
N ARG A 69 19.17 -19.56 -30.67
CA ARG A 69 19.56 -20.11 -31.98
C ARG A 69 20.68 -19.28 -32.62
N LEU A 70 20.58 -17.96 -32.56
CA LEU A 70 21.59 -17.07 -33.12
C LEU A 70 22.93 -17.22 -32.39
N ILE A 71 22.91 -17.27 -31.05
CA ILE A 71 24.11 -17.51 -30.23
C ILE A 71 24.76 -18.86 -30.57
N ALA A 72 23.96 -19.90 -30.79
CA ALA A 72 24.47 -21.22 -31.15
C ALA A 72 25.13 -21.24 -32.55
N VAL A 73 24.57 -20.52 -33.53
CA VAL A 73 25.14 -20.41 -34.88
C VAL A 73 26.45 -19.61 -34.89
N TYR A 74 26.53 -18.56 -34.07
CA TYR A 74 27.69 -17.66 -33.98
C TYR A 74 28.57 -17.96 -32.75
N ARG A 75 28.78 -19.24 -32.42
CA ARG A 75 29.50 -19.67 -31.20
C ARG A 75 30.94 -19.13 -31.10
N ASN A 76 31.59 -18.90 -32.23
CA ASN A 76 32.96 -18.43 -32.32
C ASN A 76 33.08 -16.90 -32.39
N ASP A 77 31.97 -16.19 -32.51
CA ASP A 77 31.91 -14.72 -32.58
C ASP A 77 31.47 -14.11 -31.24
N ASP A 78 31.71 -12.80 -31.09
CA ASP A 78 31.21 -12.06 -29.93
C ASP A 78 29.67 -11.88 -30.01
N THR A 79 28.97 -12.62 -29.16
CA THR A 79 27.50 -12.58 -29.03
C THR A 79 27.03 -11.76 -27.82
N THR A 80 27.91 -11.05 -27.13
CA THR A 80 27.58 -10.30 -25.90
C THR A 80 26.51 -9.24 -26.13
N ARG A 81 26.55 -8.53 -27.26
CA ARG A 81 25.56 -7.50 -27.61
C ARG A 81 24.15 -8.08 -27.73
N ILE A 82 24.02 -9.23 -28.38
CA ILE A 82 22.74 -9.93 -28.57
C ILE A 82 22.18 -10.40 -27.22
N LYS A 83 23.04 -10.97 -26.35
CA LYS A 83 22.65 -11.41 -25.00
C LYS A 83 22.13 -10.24 -24.16
N ARG A 84 22.90 -9.15 -24.08
CA ARG A 84 22.51 -7.95 -23.31
C ARG A 84 21.21 -7.34 -23.81
N ALA A 85 21.01 -7.25 -25.13
CA ALA A 85 19.78 -6.72 -25.70
C ALA A 85 18.56 -7.59 -25.35
N THR A 86 18.72 -8.91 -25.40
CA THR A 86 17.63 -9.84 -25.04
C THR A 86 17.34 -9.82 -23.54
N GLU A 87 18.36 -9.74 -22.69
CA GLU A 87 18.21 -9.56 -21.24
C GLU A 87 17.48 -8.26 -20.91
N ALA A 88 17.82 -7.15 -21.57
CA ALA A 88 17.15 -5.86 -21.37
C ALA A 88 15.66 -5.91 -21.71
N ILE A 89 15.28 -6.54 -22.83
CA ILE A 89 13.87 -6.72 -23.21
C ILE A 89 13.12 -7.58 -22.19
N ASN A 90 13.72 -8.70 -21.77
CA ASN A 90 13.12 -9.57 -20.76
C ASN A 90 12.94 -8.84 -19.42
N HIS A 91 13.93 -8.06 -19.01
CA HIS A 91 13.89 -7.28 -17.78
C HIS A 91 12.76 -6.26 -17.81
N ARG A 92 12.69 -5.42 -18.85
CA ARG A 92 11.61 -4.45 -19.05
C ARG A 92 10.23 -5.09 -19.05
N TYR A 93 10.06 -6.21 -19.74
CA TYR A 93 8.80 -6.96 -19.74
C TYR A 93 8.41 -7.43 -18.33
N ASN A 94 9.36 -7.96 -17.57
CA ASN A 94 9.12 -8.42 -16.20
C ASN A 94 8.78 -7.25 -15.26
N GLU A 95 9.47 -6.12 -15.38
CA GLU A 95 9.19 -4.91 -14.61
C GLU A 95 7.80 -4.35 -14.91
N LEU A 96 7.43 -4.28 -16.19
CA LEU A 96 6.09 -3.90 -16.63
C LEU A 96 5.04 -4.84 -16.01
N ASN A 97 5.23 -6.15 -16.12
CA ASN A 97 4.32 -7.15 -15.56
C ASN A 97 4.18 -7.03 -14.04
N ASN A 98 5.30 -6.87 -13.32
CA ASN A 98 5.29 -6.68 -11.87
C ASN A 98 4.55 -5.41 -11.46
N SER A 99 4.75 -4.31 -12.19
CA SER A 99 4.08 -3.03 -11.93
C SER A 99 2.58 -3.13 -12.13
N ILE A 100 2.13 -3.86 -13.15
CA ILE A 100 0.71 -4.14 -13.41
C ILE A 100 0.12 -5.00 -12.28
N ILE A 101 0.82 -6.04 -11.82
CA ILE A 101 0.36 -6.85 -10.69
C ILE A 101 0.26 -6.00 -9.41
N ALA A 102 1.26 -5.16 -9.14
CA ALA A 102 1.28 -4.27 -7.97
C ALA A 102 0.09 -3.29 -8.01
N ARG A 103 -0.16 -2.65 -9.15
CA ARG A 103 -1.32 -1.78 -9.35
C ARG A 103 -2.64 -2.53 -9.15
N GLY A 104 -2.76 -3.76 -9.69
CA GLY A 104 -3.93 -4.61 -9.49
C GLY A 104 -4.20 -4.91 -8.01
N LYS A 105 -3.16 -5.18 -7.22
CA LYS A 105 -3.27 -5.37 -5.76
C LYS A 105 -3.72 -4.09 -5.06
N ALA A 106 -3.16 -2.94 -5.43
CA ALA A 106 -3.55 -1.65 -4.85
C ALA A 106 -5.04 -1.33 -5.10
N LEU A 107 -5.53 -1.57 -6.33
CA LEU A 107 -6.95 -1.39 -6.67
C LEU A 107 -7.87 -2.31 -5.85
N HIS A 108 -7.53 -3.61 -5.72
CA HIS A 108 -8.32 -4.52 -4.89
C HIS A 108 -8.31 -4.12 -3.42
N SER A 109 -7.17 -3.64 -2.91
CA SER A 109 -7.07 -3.13 -1.54
C SER A 109 -7.97 -1.91 -1.32
N ALA A 110 -8.01 -0.98 -2.28
CA ALA A 110 -8.88 0.19 -2.21
C ALA A 110 -10.36 -0.19 -2.19
N VAL A 111 -10.78 -1.12 -3.07
CA VAL A 111 -12.16 -1.65 -3.10
C VAL A 111 -12.53 -2.30 -1.77
N SER A 112 -11.65 -3.16 -1.24
CA SER A 112 -11.89 -3.83 0.05
C SER A 112 -12.03 -2.82 1.21
N SER A 113 -11.19 -1.79 1.20
CA SER A 113 -11.27 -0.70 2.19
C SER A 113 -12.59 0.06 2.11
N LEU A 114 -13.06 0.36 0.91
CA LEU A 114 -14.34 1.05 0.69
C LEU A 114 -15.51 0.19 1.19
N GLN A 115 -15.54 -1.09 0.83
CA GLN A 115 -16.56 -2.02 1.33
C GLN A 115 -16.55 -2.17 2.84
N ASN A 116 -15.38 -2.11 3.47
CA ASN A 116 -15.28 -2.13 4.92
C ASN A 116 -15.82 -0.84 5.55
N PHE A 117 -15.52 0.31 4.94
CA PHE A 117 -16.06 1.59 5.36
C PHE A 117 -17.59 1.61 5.28
N ASP A 118 -18.17 1.14 4.17
CA ASP A 118 -19.63 1.07 3.99
C ASP A 118 -20.29 0.23 5.10
N ARG A 119 -19.75 -0.97 5.38
CA ARG A 119 -20.25 -1.82 6.48
C ARG A 119 -20.11 -1.17 7.85
N SER A 120 -19.02 -0.43 8.09
CA SER A 120 -18.82 0.30 9.34
C SER A 120 -19.82 1.46 9.48
N LEU A 121 -20.10 2.15 8.37
CA LEU A 121 -21.08 3.24 8.31
C LEU A 121 -22.50 2.73 8.56
N GLU A 122 -22.89 1.61 7.95
CA GLU A 122 -24.19 0.96 8.19
C GLU A 122 -24.41 0.64 9.67
N LYS A 123 -23.39 0.07 10.34
CA LYS A 123 -23.44 -0.21 11.78
C LYS A 123 -23.57 1.06 12.61
N PHE A 124 -22.88 2.12 12.22
CA PHE A 124 -22.93 3.40 12.91
C PHE A 124 -24.32 4.06 12.77
N VAL A 125 -24.91 4.02 11.57
CA VAL A 125 -26.26 4.54 11.34
C VAL A 125 -27.29 3.73 12.13
N ALA A 126 -27.19 2.40 12.13
CA ALA A 126 -28.09 1.55 12.93
C ALA A 126 -27.98 1.87 14.43
N TRP A 127 -26.75 2.10 14.93
CA TRP A 127 -26.54 2.52 16.32
C TRP A 127 -27.15 3.90 16.62
N LEU A 128 -27.04 4.86 15.69
CA LEU A 128 -27.68 6.17 15.85
C LEU A 128 -29.21 6.04 15.92
N SER A 129 -29.82 5.24 15.05
CA SER A 129 -31.27 5.01 15.08
C SER A 129 -31.73 4.36 16.39
N GLU A 130 -30.95 3.43 16.94
CA GLU A 130 -31.24 2.84 18.25
C GLU A 130 -31.13 3.89 19.38
N ALA A 131 -30.09 4.72 19.36
CA ALA A 131 -29.90 5.79 20.33
C ALA A 131 -31.03 6.83 20.28
N GLU A 132 -31.48 7.21 19.07
CA GLU A 132 -32.62 8.10 18.86
C GLU A 132 -33.92 7.48 19.41
N SER A 133 -34.19 6.20 19.12
CA SER A 133 -35.35 5.47 19.64
C SER A 133 -35.37 5.42 21.18
N LEU A 134 -34.22 5.18 21.80
CA LEU A 134 -34.08 5.18 23.26
C LEU A 134 -34.33 6.57 23.86
N LEU A 135 -33.87 7.64 23.19
CA LEU A 135 -34.11 9.02 23.60
C LEU A 135 -35.60 9.38 23.49
N ASP A 136 -36.25 9.01 22.39
CA ASP A 136 -37.69 9.24 22.18
C ASP A 136 -38.53 8.49 23.23
N ALA A 137 -38.16 7.25 23.56
CA ALA A 137 -38.80 6.48 24.61
C ALA A 137 -38.63 7.13 25.98
N ALA A 138 -37.44 7.67 26.26
CA ALA A 138 -37.13 8.39 27.48
C ALA A 138 -37.91 9.70 27.65
N GLU A 139 -38.14 10.42 26.55
CA GLU A 139 -38.92 11.66 26.56
C GLU A 139 -40.41 11.38 26.81
N ARG A 140 -40.93 10.26 26.31
CA ARG A 140 -42.32 9.82 26.51
C ARG A 140 -42.60 9.24 27.90
N ASP A 141 -41.63 8.53 28.47
CA ASP A 141 -41.70 8.02 29.84
C ASP A 141 -40.34 8.17 30.54
N PRO A 142 -40.17 9.23 31.36
CA PRO A 142 -38.92 9.50 32.09
C PRO A 142 -38.49 8.38 33.05
N HIS A 143 -39.38 7.44 33.38
CA HIS A 143 -39.07 6.30 34.25
C HIS A 143 -38.44 5.11 33.51
N LEU A 144 -38.56 5.02 32.17
CA LEU A 144 -37.97 3.94 31.36
C LEU A 144 -36.44 4.03 31.25
N LEU A 145 -35.86 5.24 31.32
CA LEU A 145 -34.40 5.41 31.37
C LEU A 145 -33.75 4.72 32.58
N LYS A 146 -34.47 4.66 33.71
CA LYS A 146 -33.93 4.07 34.95
C LYS A 146 -33.79 2.56 34.86
N VAL A 147 -34.64 1.89 34.08
CA VAL A 147 -34.59 0.43 33.89
C VAL A 147 -33.44 0.03 32.98
N SER A 148 -33.16 0.83 31.93
CA SER A 148 -32.02 0.61 31.03
C SER A 148 -30.67 0.83 31.72
N TYR A 149 -30.52 1.89 32.53
CA TYR A 149 -29.27 2.17 33.25
C TYR A 149 -28.91 1.11 34.31
N SER A 150 -29.87 0.35 34.83
CA SER A 150 -29.61 -0.77 35.76
C SER A 150 -29.33 -2.13 35.09
N PHE A 151 -29.63 -2.27 33.78
CA PHE A 151 -29.35 -3.50 33.02
C PHE A 151 -28.13 -3.35 32.10
N THR A 152 -27.71 -2.11 31.80
CA THR A 152 -26.52 -1.79 31.02
C THR A 152 -25.27 -1.68 31.90
N GLY A 153 -25.10 -2.64 32.82
CA GLY A 153 -23.91 -2.80 33.64
C GLY A 153 -22.71 -3.38 32.89
N HIS A 154 -22.79 -3.56 31.56
CA HIS A 154 -21.68 -4.01 30.72
C HIS A 154 -21.47 -3.08 29.52
N TYR A 155 -20.71 -2.01 29.83
CA TYR A 155 -19.58 -1.49 29.07
C TYR A 155 -19.82 -0.51 27.90
N ILE A 156 -19.65 0.78 28.25
CA ILE A 156 -19.15 1.83 27.37
C ILE A 156 -17.61 1.68 27.28
N ILE A 157 -17.09 1.43 26.07
CA ILE A 157 -15.69 1.58 25.57
C ILE A 157 -14.58 0.76 26.26
N SER A 158 -14.17 -0.34 25.63
CA SER A 158 -12.76 -0.80 25.49
C SER A 158 -12.73 -2.04 24.59
N GLY A 159 -11.61 -2.22 23.89
CA GLY A 159 -11.47 -3.13 22.75
C GLY A 159 -11.81 -4.59 23.01
N ALA A 160 -12.27 -5.26 21.95
CA ALA A 160 -12.38 -6.71 21.91
C ALA A 160 -10.99 -7.35 22.04
N PRO A 161 -10.78 -8.34 22.94
CA PRO A 161 -9.63 -9.22 22.88
C PRO A 161 -9.94 -10.38 21.93
N GLY A 162 -9.06 -10.57 20.96
CA GLY A 162 -8.74 -11.89 20.41
C GLY A 162 -9.75 -12.49 19.42
N ASP A 163 -9.64 -12.08 18.15
CA ASP A 163 -9.40 -13.02 17.06
C ASP A 163 -8.77 -12.27 15.88
N ALA A 164 -7.56 -11.77 16.14
CA ALA A 164 -6.62 -11.34 15.11
C ALA A 164 -5.28 -12.00 15.43
N SER A 165 -5.03 -13.14 14.78
CA SER A 165 -3.67 -13.63 14.57
C SER A 165 -2.93 -12.62 13.69
N PHE A 166 -1.98 -11.87 14.26
CA PHE A 166 -0.81 -11.28 13.59
C PHE A 166 0.31 -11.11 14.65
N PRO A 167 1.60 -11.07 14.26
CA PRO A 167 2.68 -11.82 14.89
C PRO A 167 3.44 -10.98 15.92
N SER A 168 3.74 -11.56 17.08
CA SER A 168 4.51 -10.91 18.14
C SER A 168 6.02 -11.15 17.97
N VAL A 169 6.71 -10.06 17.63
CA VAL A 169 8.16 -9.90 17.77
C VAL A 169 8.49 -9.73 19.26
N GLY A 170 9.12 -10.73 19.87
CA GLY A 170 9.55 -10.69 21.27
C GLY A 170 10.94 -10.09 21.47
N ARG A 171 11.08 -9.16 22.43
CA ARG A 171 12.37 -8.76 23.01
C ARG A 171 12.31 -8.70 24.56
N ARG A 172 12.63 -9.87 25.15
CA ARG A 172 13.45 -10.21 26.34
C ARG A 172 13.43 -9.40 27.68
N THR A 173 13.10 -10.17 28.75
CA THR A 173 13.83 -10.44 30.04
C THR A 173 13.88 -9.36 31.15
N PRO A 174 14.26 -9.65 32.43
CA PRO A 174 14.77 -10.90 33.07
C PRO A 174 14.25 -11.25 34.52
N CYS A 175 14.45 -12.50 34.97
CA CYS A 175 15.04 -12.96 36.27
C CYS A 175 14.80 -14.47 36.48
N ALA A 176 15.83 -15.32 36.29
CA ALA A 176 16.63 -16.02 37.33
C ALA A 176 15.83 -17.06 38.16
N THR A 177 16.14 -18.37 38.15
CA THR A 177 17.38 -18.97 38.69
C THR A 177 17.50 -20.48 38.33
N HIS A 178 18.74 -20.90 38.01
CA HIS A 178 19.37 -22.24 38.15
C HIS A 178 18.82 -23.50 37.43
N ALA A 179 19.60 -24.08 36.51
CA ALA A 179 20.55 -25.17 36.80
C ALA A 179 21.21 -25.75 35.52
N SER A 180 22.55 -25.78 35.56
CA SER A 180 23.57 -26.48 34.78
C SER A 180 23.20 -27.44 33.63
N ARG A 181 23.91 -27.27 32.50
CA ARG A 181 24.89 -28.25 31.99
C ARG A 181 25.79 -27.65 30.89
N HIS A 182 27.07 -28.00 30.99
CA HIS A 182 28.20 -27.67 30.12
C HIS A 182 27.97 -27.99 28.65
N VAL A 183 28.59 -27.22 27.73
CA VAL A 183 29.64 -27.64 26.78
C VAL A 183 30.23 -26.40 26.06
N THR A 184 31.50 -26.52 25.70
CA THR A 184 32.57 -25.55 25.46
C THR A 184 32.67 -25.02 24.01
N LEU A 185 33.52 -23.98 23.83
CA LEU A 185 34.41 -23.65 22.68
C LEU A 185 33.97 -22.56 21.65
N PRO A 186 34.91 -21.85 20.96
CA PRO A 186 35.31 -20.48 21.30
C PRO A 186 35.33 -19.47 20.10
N ALA A 187 35.52 -18.18 20.37
CA ALA A 187 36.17 -17.18 19.45
C ALA A 187 36.26 -15.83 20.21
N ALA A 188 37.45 -15.34 20.57
CA ALA A 188 38.43 -14.63 19.75
C ALA A 188 38.08 -13.14 19.48
N ALA A 189 39.06 -12.30 19.88
CA ALA A 189 39.36 -10.93 19.44
C ALA A 189 38.53 -9.76 20.00
N MET A 190 39.06 -9.22 21.11
CA MET A 190 39.02 -7.80 21.45
C MET A 190 39.78 -6.97 20.42
N THR A 191 39.34 -5.74 20.14
CA THR A 191 40.22 -4.56 20.08
C THR A 191 39.42 -3.29 20.41
N GLU A 192 40.07 -2.44 21.19
CA GLU A 192 39.61 -1.17 21.79
C GLU A 192 39.36 -0.06 20.77
N GLY A 193 38.59 0.96 21.18
CA GLY A 193 38.47 2.22 20.43
C GLY A 193 37.63 3.30 21.11
N ALA A 194 38.27 4.03 22.04
CA ALA A 194 38.11 5.44 22.40
C ALA A 194 36.73 6.14 22.35
N GLY A 195 36.35 6.73 23.49
CA GLY A 195 35.11 7.45 23.73
C GLY A 195 34.88 8.74 22.93
N ARG A 196 33.60 8.99 22.63
CA ARG A 196 33.02 10.30 22.31
C ARG A 196 31.91 10.62 23.32
N PRO A 197 31.76 11.86 23.81
CA PRO A 197 30.67 12.22 24.70
C PRO A 197 29.33 12.28 23.95
N ARG A 198 28.27 11.84 24.65
CA ARG A 198 26.87 11.81 24.19
C ARG A 198 26.35 13.24 23.95
N PRO A 199 25.62 13.52 22.86
CA PRO A 199 24.94 14.81 22.69
C PRO A 199 23.77 14.94 23.68
N ALA A 200 23.61 16.14 24.25
CA ALA A 200 22.51 16.48 25.16
C ALA A 200 21.14 16.43 24.46
N PRO A 201 20.06 16.07 25.18
CA PRO A 201 18.72 16.05 24.60
C PRO A 201 18.20 17.47 24.33
N PRO A 202 17.37 17.67 23.29
CA PRO A 202 16.81 18.98 22.97
C PRO A 202 15.84 19.45 24.07
N ARG A 203 15.92 20.75 24.41
CA ARG A 203 15.00 21.43 25.33
C ARG A 203 13.58 21.39 24.75
N LYS A 204 12.60 21.04 25.60
CA LYS A 204 11.16 21.12 25.26
C LYS A 204 10.80 22.57 24.95
N PRO A 205 10.07 22.86 23.85
CA PRO A 205 9.48 24.18 23.65
C PRO A 205 8.35 24.40 24.66
N ASP A 206 8.29 25.63 25.17
CA ASP A 206 7.31 26.07 26.16
C ASP A 206 5.87 25.83 25.69
N SER A 207 5.04 25.47 26.66
CA SER A 207 3.60 25.19 26.57
C SER A 207 2.83 26.16 25.68
N LEU A 208 2.47 25.72 24.47
CA LEU A 208 1.27 26.20 23.78
C LEU A 208 0.11 25.32 24.21
N THR A 209 -0.60 25.75 25.25
CA THR A 209 -1.92 25.27 25.62
C THR A 209 -2.89 25.57 24.48
N LEU A 210 -3.10 24.61 23.58
CA LEU A 210 -4.27 24.58 22.72
C LEU A 210 -5.47 24.21 23.60
N ALA A 211 -6.10 25.22 24.17
CA ALA A 211 -7.39 25.07 24.84
C ALA A 211 -8.45 24.77 23.77
N TRP A 212 -9.19 23.68 23.94
CA TRP A 212 -10.39 23.40 23.15
C TRP A 212 -11.47 24.46 23.45
N PRO A 213 -12.26 24.92 22.45
CA PRO A 213 -13.32 25.90 22.68
C PRO A 213 -14.35 25.38 23.67
N ARG A 214 -14.85 26.26 24.54
CA ARG A 214 -15.89 25.92 25.50
C ARG A 214 -17.24 26.03 24.78
N TRP A 215 -18.18 25.14 25.08
CA TRP A 215 -19.49 25.05 24.40
C TRP A 215 -20.35 26.32 24.44
N ASP A 216 -19.98 27.33 25.23
CA ASP A 216 -20.68 28.61 25.37
C ASP A 216 -20.07 29.75 24.52
N ASP A 217 -19.05 29.49 23.68
CA ASP A 217 -18.47 30.52 22.84
C ASP A 217 -19.40 30.88 21.65
N PRO A 218 -19.72 32.17 21.43
CA PRO A 218 -20.57 32.59 20.31
C PRO A 218 -19.86 32.45 18.96
N PRO A 219 -20.58 32.14 17.85
CA PRO A 219 -19.97 31.93 16.55
C PRO A 219 -19.31 33.21 16.01
N PRO A 220 -18.17 33.11 15.30
CA PRO A 220 -17.46 34.29 14.80
C PRO A 220 -18.29 35.04 13.75
N THR A 221 -18.50 36.33 13.98
CA THR A 221 -19.23 37.21 13.08
C THR A 221 -18.43 37.49 11.81
N ARG A 222 -19.05 37.23 10.66
CA ARG A 222 -18.49 37.38 9.32
C ARG A 222 -18.35 38.87 8.96
N ALA A 223 -17.21 39.48 9.28
CA ALA A 223 -16.83 40.80 8.77
C ALA A 223 -15.35 40.83 8.39
N GLY A 224 -15.05 40.68 7.09
CA GLY A 224 -13.67 40.84 6.64
C GLY A 224 -13.30 40.25 5.28
N TYR A 225 -14.16 40.34 4.26
CA TYR A 225 -13.71 40.22 2.86
C TYR A 225 -14.44 41.26 2.01
N LYS A 226 -13.82 42.45 1.88
CA LYS A 226 -14.17 43.41 0.83
C LYS A 226 -13.35 43.09 -0.42
N ALA A 227 -14.02 43.31 -1.55
CA ALA A 227 -13.71 42.86 -2.89
C ALA A 227 -12.46 43.46 -3.52
N SER A 228 -11.92 42.73 -4.51
CA SER A 228 -11.40 43.32 -5.75
C SER A 228 -11.40 42.25 -6.84
N ALA A 229 -12.49 42.20 -7.62
CA ALA A 229 -12.53 41.58 -8.93
C ALA A 229 -12.91 42.68 -9.92
N SER A 230 -11.93 43.05 -10.75
CA SER A 230 -12.10 43.90 -11.92
C SER A 230 -11.52 43.07 -13.06
N TYR A 231 -12.32 42.76 -14.08
CA TYR A 231 -11.93 42.74 -15.49
C TYR A 231 -13.19 42.57 -16.34
N TYR A 232 -13.45 43.59 -17.15
CA TYR A 232 -14.17 43.51 -18.42
C TYR A 232 -13.26 42.81 -19.44
#